data_AF-A0A8T9QEP9-F1
#
_entry.id   AF-A0A8T9QEP9-F1
#
_cell.length_a   1.000
_cell.length_b   1.000
_cell.length_c   1.000
_cell.angle_alpha   90.00
_cell.angle_beta   90.00
_cell.angle_gamma   90.00
#
_symmetry.space_group_name_H-M   'P 1'
#
loop_
_entity.id
_entity.type
_entity.pdbx_description
1 polymer ?
#
loop_
_entity_poly.entity_id
_entity_poly.type
_entity_poly.pdbx_seq_one_letter_code
_entity_poly.pdbx_strand_id
1 'polypeptide(L)'
;MKMLAKNRMTLALGLALASCSVREDVVFSAFDELHYLQLYEKNNEFEILHNGLNTAQGRYQVKGDTILLNYLPGQFTVKRSEELDGANAKLTRIVIIDRKQSHIRSADKHPFCAQITVNRLTRATSIQ
;
A
#
# COMPACT_ATOMS: atom_id res chain seq x y z
N MET A 1 31.29 6.95 61.24
CA MET A 1 30.99 7.99 60.25
C MET A 1 29.88 7.48 59.33
N LYS A 2 28.90 8.34 59.07
CA LYS A 2 27.66 8.06 58.35
C LYS A 2 27.89 8.02 56.83
N MET A 3 27.11 7.15 56.19
CA MET A 3 26.60 7.18 54.80
C MET A 3 27.58 7.13 53.63
N LEU A 4 27.40 6.13 52.77
CA LEU A 4 27.16 6.41 51.35
C LEU A 4 26.15 5.41 50.78
N ALA A 5 25.10 5.97 50.20
CA ALA A 5 23.86 5.35 49.86
C ALA A 5 23.95 4.51 48.58
N LYS A 6 23.20 3.40 48.58
CA LYS A 6 22.61 2.83 47.37
C LYS A 6 21.82 3.93 46.68
N ASN A 7 22.09 4.19 45.40
CA ASN A 7 21.05 4.69 44.51
C ASN A 7 21.09 3.94 43.19
N ARG A 8 20.01 3.20 42.98
CA ARG A 8 19.69 2.43 41.79
C ARG A 8 19.47 3.41 40.65
N MET A 9 20.38 3.46 39.70
CA MET A 9 20.17 4.17 38.45
C MET A 9 19.49 3.22 37.47
N THR A 10 18.20 2.96 37.72
CA THR A 10 17.34 2.27 36.74
C THR A 10 16.91 3.31 35.71
N LEU A 11 17.70 3.46 34.65
CA LEU A 11 17.35 4.26 33.48
C LEU A 11 17.29 3.35 32.26
N ALA A 12 16.22 2.55 32.18
CA ALA A 12 15.82 1.90 30.92
C ALA A 12 14.49 2.52 30.52
N LEU A 13 14.59 3.77 30.06
CA LEU A 13 13.52 4.59 29.52
C LEU A 13 13.08 4.00 28.18
N GLY A 14 11.96 3.28 28.17
CA GLY A 14 11.01 3.11 27.07
C GLY A 14 11.55 3.07 25.64
N LEU A 15 12.50 2.18 25.32
CA LEU A 15 12.75 1.83 23.93
C LEU A 15 11.76 0.74 23.47
N ALA A 16 11.20 0.95 22.28
CA ALA A 16 10.62 -0.07 21.40
C ALA A 16 9.12 -0.43 21.54
N LEU A 17 8.25 0.54 21.77
CA LEU A 17 6.87 0.49 21.24
C LEU A 17 6.70 1.48 20.08
N ALA A 18 7.67 1.54 19.16
CA ALA A 18 7.40 2.00 17.80
C ALA A 18 6.53 0.92 17.14
N SER A 19 5.27 0.94 17.57
CA SER A 19 4.16 0.10 17.15
C SER A 19 4.07 0.10 15.63
N CYS A 20 3.64 -1.02 15.06
CA CYS A 20 3.14 -1.08 13.69
C CYS A 20 1.94 -0.13 13.57
N SER A 21 2.20 1.16 13.36
CA SER A 21 1.15 2.15 13.19
C SER A 21 0.56 1.96 11.80
N VAL A 22 -0.70 1.55 11.73
CA VAL A 22 -1.47 1.57 10.50
C VAL A 22 -1.57 3.03 10.05
N ARG A 23 -1.29 3.29 8.76
CA ARG A 23 -1.48 4.63 8.18
C ARG A 23 -2.95 5.04 8.27
N GLU A 24 -3.20 6.23 8.83
CA GLU A 24 -4.57 6.74 9.02
C GLU A 24 -5.13 7.45 7.78
N ASP A 25 -4.29 7.74 6.79
CA ASP A 25 -4.62 8.50 5.58
C ASP A 25 -5.05 7.62 4.40
N VAL A 26 -5.60 6.43 4.67
CA VAL A 26 -6.15 5.55 3.63
C VAL A 26 -7.44 6.16 3.07
N VAL A 27 -7.42 6.45 1.76
CA VAL A 27 -8.59 6.97 1.02
C VAL A 27 -9.27 5.91 0.17
N PHE A 28 -8.57 4.82 -0.13
CA PHE A 28 -9.14 3.70 -0.87
C PHE A 28 -8.46 2.41 -0.43
N SER A 29 -9.26 1.35 -0.26
CA SER A 29 -8.72 0.01 -0.06
C SER A 29 -9.58 -1.01 -0.77
N ALA A 30 -8.92 -1.98 -1.37
CA ALA A 30 -9.54 -3.20 -1.85
C ALA A 30 -8.64 -4.40 -1.53
N PHE A 31 -9.23 -5.55 -1.19
CA PHE A 31 -8.48 -6.78 -0.95
C PHE A 31 -9.28 -8.04 -1.32
N ASP A 32 -8.54 -9.13 -1.55
CA ASP A 32 -9.02 -10.52 -1.53
C ASP A 32 -7.97 -11.40 -0.83
N GLU A 33 -7.98 -12.72 -1.03
CA GLU A 33 -7.01 -13.66 -0.43
C GLU A 33 -5.57 -13.48 -0.93
N LEU A 34 -5.36 -12.94 -2.14
CA LEU A 34 -4.07 -12.90 -2.83
C LEU A 34 -3.63 -11.48 -3.24
N HIS A 35 -4.53 -10.51 -3.16
CA HIS A 35 -4.38 -9.16 -3.67
C HIS A 35 -4.82 -8.15 -2.63
N TYR A 36 -4.10 -7.03 -2.56
CA TYR A 36 -4.68 -5.79 -2.05
C TYR A 36 -4.16 -4.59 -2.81
N LEU A 37 -4.93 -3.52 -2.76
CA LEU A 37 -4.53 -2.18 -3.17
C LEU A 37 -4.95 -1.21 -2.08
N GLN A 38 -4.00 -0.48 -1.52
CA GLN A 38 -4.26 0.64 -0.62
C GLN A 38 -3.77 1.93 -1.28
N LEU A 39 -4.63 2.95 -1.31
CA LEU A 39 -4.27 4.29 -1.74
C LEU A 39 -4.29 5.22 -0.53
N TYR A 40 -3.24 6.02 -0.42
CA TYR A 40 -3.06 6.98 0.66
C TYR A 40 -3.23 8.41 0.13
N GLU A 41 -3.81 9.29 0.94
CA GLU A 41 -4.00 10.70 0.58
C GLU A 41 -2.64 11.41 0.43
N LYS A 42 -1.73 11.19 1.38
CA LYS A 42 -0.45 11.88 1.39
C LYS A 42 0.38 11.45 0.17
N ASN A 43 0.81 12.46 -0.60
CA ASN A 43 1.64 12.32 -1.81
C ASN A 43 1.04 11.47 -2.94
N ASN A 44 -0.25 11.12 -2.85
CA ASN A 44 -0.91 10.14 -3.72
C ASN A 44 -0.13 8.82 -3.78
N GLU A 45 0.30 8.29 -2.64
CA GLU A 45 1.03 7.04 -2.55
C GLU A 45 0.10 5.83 -2.63
N PHE A 46 0.61 4.70 -3.12
CA PHE A 46 -0.08 3.43 -3.03
C PHE A 46 0.84 2.31 -2.55
N GLU A 47 0.22 1.28 -2.03
CA GLU A 47 0.81 -0.03 -1.81
C GLU A 47 -0.08 -1.10 -2.44
N ILE A 48 0.53 -2.04 -3.15
CA ILE A 48 -0.16 -3.15 -3.80
C ILE A 48 0.52 -4.46 -3.43
N LEU A 49 -0.27 -5.50 -3.18
CA LEU A 49 0.17 -6.89 -3.09
C LEU A 49 -0.39 -7.68 -4.26
N HIS A 50 0.47 -8.50 -4.86
CA HIS A 50 0.14 -9.40 -5.95
C HIS A 50 0.54 -10.83 -5.60
N ASN A 51 -0.34 -11.80 -5.88
CA ASN A 51 -0.13 -13.24 -5.62
C ASN A 51 0.27 -13.58 -4.18
N GLY A 52 -0.18 -12.81 -3.18
CA GLY A 52 0.05 -13.06 -1.76
C GLY A 52 1.48 -12.83 -1.26
N LEU A 53 2.44 -12.51 -2.14
CA LEU A 53 3.86 -12.41 -1.79
C LEU A 53 4.55 -11.14 -2.29
N ASN A 54 4.14 -10.61 -3.44
CA ASN A 54 4.87 -9.53 -4.10
C ASN A 54 4.23 -8.19 -3.75
N THR A 55 4.85 -7.44 -2.83
CA THR A 55 4.45 -6.07 -2.55
C THR A 55 5.21 -5.09 -3.43
N ALA A 56 4.55 -4.00 -3.79
CA ALA A 56 5.16 -2.88 -4.49
C ALA A 56 4.50 -1.57 -4.08
N GLN A 57 5.25 -0.48 -4.16
CA GLN A 57 4.80 0.86 -3.80
C GLN A 57 5.02 1.84 -4.96
N GLY A 58 4.24 2.91 -4.95
CA GLY A 58 4.28 3.89 -6.01
C GLY A 58 3.44 5.12 -5.74
N ARG A 59 3.18 5.88 -6.80
CA ARG A 59 2.22 6.99 -6.82
C ARG A 59 1.06 6.67 -7.75
N TYR A 60 -0.15 7.11 -7.40
CA TYR A 60 -1.33 6.91 -8.21
C TYR A 60 -1.90 8.21 -8.76
N GLN A 61 -2.75 8.08 -9.78
CA GLN A 61 -3.65 9.11 -10.25
C GLN A 61 -5.03 8.51 -10.45
N VAL A 62 -6.08 9.27 -10.16
CA VAL A 62 -7.47 8.84 -10.39
C VAL A 62 -8.07 9.66 -11.53
N LYS A 63 -8.63 8.97 -12.53
CA LYS A 63 -9.36 9.56 -13.66
C LYS A 63 -10.71 8.85 -13.81
N GLY A 64 -11.78 9.49 -13.33
CA GLY A 64 -13.11 8.87 -13.28
C GLY A 64 -13.09 7.60 -12.42
N ASP A 65 -13.41 6.47 -13.03
CA ASP A 65 -13.38 5.15 -12.39
C ASP A 65 -12.06 4.38 -12.67
N THR A 66 -11.02 5.05 -13.13
CA THR A 66 -9.70 4.45 -13.40
C THR A 66 -8.65 4.96 -12.41
N ILE A 67 -7.88 4.04 -11.82
CA ILE A 67 -6.68 4.32 -11.05
C ILE A 67 -5.47 3.95 -11.92
N LEU A 68 -4.57 4.91 -12.12
CA LEU A 68 -3.30 4.73 -12.82
C LEU A 68 -2.18 4.60 -11.78
N LEU A 69 -1.40 3.52 -11.84
CA LEU A 69 -0.35 3.20 -10.88
C LEU A 69 1.04 3.41 -11.50
N ASN A 70 1.84 4.25 -10.86
CA ASN A 70 3.22 4.55 -11.23
C ASN A 70 4.17 4.08 -10.13
N TYR A 71 4.87 2.99 -10.35
CA TYR A 71 5.76 2.38 -9.35
C TYR A 71 7.01 3.23 -9.07
N LEU A 72 7.46 3.24 -7.81
CA LEU A 72 8.72 3.88 -7.45
C LEU A 72 9.92 3.05 -7.98
N PRO A 73 11.04 3.69 -8.33
CA PRO A 73 12.26 2.98 -8.70
C PRO A 73 12.73 2.04 -7.58
N GLY A 74 13.12 0.81 -7.94
CA GLY A 74 13.76 -0.11 -7.00
C GLY A 74 12.85 -0.77 -5.95
N GLN A 75 11.53 -0.59 -5.99
CA GLN A 75 10.56 -1.25 -5.08
C GLN A 75 10.40 -2.76 -5.31
N PHE A 76 11.23 -3.36 -6.15
CA PHE A 76 11.11 -4.74 -6.58
C PHE A 76 11.95 -5.64 -5.68
N THR A 77 11.42 -5.93 -4.48
CA THR A 77 12.10 -6.84 -3.54
C THR A 77 11.76 -8.29 -3.89
N VAL A 78 12.31 -8.82 -4.99
CA VAL A 78 12.21 -10.26 -5.28
C VAL A 78 13.17 -10.98 -4.34
N LYS A 79 12.63 -11.62 -3.29
CA LYS A 79 13.39 -12.61 -2.53
C LYS A 79 13.51 -13.88 -3.39
N ARG A 80 14.64 -13.97 -4.09
CA ARG A 80 15.22 -15.10 -4.85
C ARG A 80 14.84 -15.23 -6.34
N SER A 81 15.90 -15.52 -7.10
CA SER A 81 16.04 -15.98 -8.49
C SER A 81 15.76 -14.99 -9.63
N GLU A 82 16.84 -14.39 -10.15
CA GLU A 82 17.33 -14.49 -11.54
C GLU A 82 16.37 -14.43 -12.76
N GLU A 83 15.12 -13.98 -12.62
CA GLU A 83 14.19 -13.73 -13.76
C GLU A 83 13.72 -12.26 -13.84
N LEU A 84 14.63 -11.32 -13.52
CA LEU A 84 14.32 -9.92 -13.23
C LEU A 84 14.16 -8.98 -14.45
N ASP A 85 14.02 -9.51 -15.66
CA ASP A 85 13.43 -8.76 -16.80
C ASP A 85 11.92 -9.05 -16.98
N GLY A 86 11.36 -10.06 -16.30
CA GLY A 86 10.02 -10.60 -16.63
C GLY A 86 8.92 -10.35 -15.60
N ALA A 87 9.22 -10.11 -14.32
CA ALA A 87 8.20 -10.01 -13.27
C ALA A 87 7.55 -8.61 -13.18
N ASN A 88 8.30 -7.55 -13.43
CA ASN A 88 7.86 -6.15 -13.28
C ASN A 88 7.10 -5.62 -14.51
N ALA A 89 7.23 -6.31 -15.65
CA ALA A 89 6.32 -6.12 -16.78
C ALA A 89 4.88 -6.56 -16.43
N LYS A 90 4.70 -7.46 -15.44
CA LYS A 90 3.44 -8.17 -15.17
C LYS A 90 2.54 -7.59 -14.07
N LEU A 91 2.97 -6.53 -13.37
CA LEU A 91 2.13 -5.89 -12.36
C LEU A 91 1.12 -4.94 -13.01
N THR A 92 -0.08 -4.89 -12.43
CA THR A 92 -1.14 -4.02 -12.93
C THR A 92 -0.77 -2.54 -12.79
N ARG A 93 -0.88 -1.78 -13.87
CA ARG A 93 -0.70 -0.33 -13.93
C ARG A 93 -2.02 0.42 -14.08
N ILE A 94 -3.07 -0.28 -14.48
CA ILE A 94 -4.37 0.30 -14.75
C ILE A 94 -5.44 -0.53 -14.04
N VAL A 95 -6.11 0.10 -13.09
CA VAL A 95 -7.15 -0.53 -12.27
C VAL A 95 -8.47 0.20 -12.49
N ILE A 96 -9.53 -0.54 -12.80
CA ILE A 96 -10.89 -0.04 -12.96
C ILE A 96 -11.67 -0.30 -11.67
N ILE A 97 -12.32 0.74 -11.17
CA ILE A 97 -13.23 0.71 -10.03
C ILE A 97 -14.64 0.44 -10.55
N ASP A 98 -15.17 -0.75 -10.29
CA ASP A 98 -16.59 -1.00 -10.51
C ASP A 98 -17.34 -0.88 -9.18
N ARG A 99 -17.92 0.30 -9.02
CA ARG A 99 -18.68 0.71 -7.83
C ARG A 99 -20.01 0.00 -7.69
N LYS A 100 -20.57 -0.57 -8.76
CA LYS A 100 -21.85 -1.30 -8.70
C LYS A 100 -21.66 -2.65 -8.04
N GLN A 101 -20.55 -3.32 -8.38
CA GLN A 101 -20.18 -4.62 -7.83
C GLN A 101 -19.23 -4.49 -6.64
N SER A 102 -18.82 -3.27 -6.28
CA SER A 102 -17.91 -2.96 -5.19
C SER A 102 -16.58 -3.71 -5.30
N HIS A 103 -16.05 -3.86 -6.52
CA HIS A 103 -14.76 -4.49 -6.77
C HIS A 103 -13.86 -3.61 -7.64
N ILE A 104 -12.58 -3.95 -7.65
CA ILE A 104 -11.64 -3.44 -8.64
C ILE A 104 -11.14 -4.57 -9.51
N ARG A 105 -10.75 -4.23 -10.74
CA ARG A 105 -10.11 -5.17 -11.65
C ARG A 105 -9.02 -4.47 -12.45
N SER A 106 -7.98 -5.19 -12.84
CA SER A 106 -7.02 -4.69 -13.82
C SER A 106 -7.67 -4.47 -15.20
N ALA A 107 -7.08 -3.55 -15.96
CA ALA A 107 -7.39 -3.33 -17.38
C ALA A 107 -6.23 -3.67 -18.31
N ASP A 108 -5.07 -4.08 -17.78
CA ASP A 108 -3.82 -4.29 -18.52
C ASP A 108 -3.44 -5.76 -18.71
N LYS A 109 -4.46 -6.63 -18.81
CA LYS A 109 -4.34 -8.10 -19.05
C LYS A 109 -3.67 -8.90 -17.93
N HIS A 110 -3.24 -8.26 -16.84
CA HIS A 110 -2.65 -8.94 -15.69
C HIS A 110 -3.72 -9.29 -14.66
N PRO A 111 -3.91 -10.56 -14.25
CA PRO A 111 -4.96 -10.92 -13.31
C PRO A 111 -4.80 -10.13 -12.00
N PHE A 112 -5.80 -9.32 -11.68
CA PHE A 112 -5.90 -8.59 -10.44
C PHE A 112 -7.36 -8.23 -10.24
N CYS A 113 -7.97 -8.75 -9.18
CA CYS A 113 -9.35 -8.46 -8.79
C CYS A 113 -9.37 -8.37 -7.26
N ALA A 114 -10.12 -7.44 -6.69
CA ALA A 114 -10.22 -7.31 -5.24
C ALA A 114 -11.51 -6.61 -4.83
N GLN A 115 -12.05 -6.97 -3.66
CA GLN A 115 -13.26 -6.36 -3.12
C GLN A 115 -12.93 -5.02 -2.46
N ILE A 116 -13.67 -3.97 -2.81
CA ILE A 116 -13.52 -2.63 -2.22
C ILE A 116 -14.07 -2.66 -0.79
N THR A 117 -13.25 -2.15 0.14
CA THR A 117 -13.61 -2.05 1.57
C THR A 117 -13.60 -0.61 2.08
N VAL A 118 -12.79 0.26 1.50
CA VAL A 118 -12.83 1.71 1.74
C VAL A 118 -12.83 2.42 0.40
N ASN A 119 -13.73 3.40 0.24
CA ASN A 119 -13.76 4.26 -0.94
C ASN A 119 -14.16 5.68 -0.56
N ARG A 120 -13.15 6.50 -0.27
CA ARG A 120 -13.25 7.93 0.01
C ARG A 120 -12.73 8.77 -1.16
N LEU A 121 -12.44 8.15 -2.31
CA LEU A 121 -12.07 8.86 -3.52
C LEU A 121 -13.25 9.76 -3.93
N THR A 122 -13.08 11.06 -3.75
CA THR A 122 -14.03 12.04 -4.26
C THR A 122 -14.10 11.87 -5.77
N ARG A 123 -15.33 11.83 -6.33
CA ARG A 123 -15.47 11.99 -7.78
C ARG A 123 -14.82 13.33 -8.07
N ALA A 124 -13.72 13.34 -8.82
CA ALA A 124 -13.31 14.55 -9.51
C ALA A 124 -14.51 14.93 -10.37
N THR A 125 -15.32 15.88 -9.90
CA THR A 125 -16.35 16.52 -10.69
C THR A 125 -15.60 17.07 -11.89
N SER A 126 -15.86 16.49 -13.07
CA SER A 126 -15.38 17.07 -14.32
C SER A 126 -15.86 18.52 -14.33
N ILE A 127 -14.93 19.45 -14.19
CA ILE A 127 -15.19 20.82 -14.57
C ILE A 127 -15.38 20.76 -16.09
N GLN A 128 -16.56 21.19 -16.51
CA GLN A 128 -17.04 21.25 -17.89
C GLN A 128 -16.07 21.99 -18.81
#